data_AF-A0A2P2MU48-F1
#
_entry.id   AF-A0A2P2MU48-F1
#
_cell.length_a   1.000
_cell.length_b   1.000
_cell.length_c   1.000
_cell.angle_alpha   90.00
_cell.angle_beta   90.00
_cell.angle_gamma   90.00
#
_symmetry.space_group_name_H-M   'P 1'
#
loop_
_entity.id
_entity.type
_entity.pdbx_description
1 polymer ?
#
loop_
_entity_poly.entity_id
_entity_poly.type
_entity_poly.pdbx_seq_one_letter_code
_entity_poly.pdbx_strand_id
1 'polypeptide(L)'
;MLVRDKSQANSSFNSMQRVKVYRLNDDGKWDDQGTGHVTIDYLERTEEPGLYVIDEEDNETLLLHRIMPDDIYRKQQDTIISWSDPEYSTELALSFQETTGCSYIWDHICNFQRTLQFSTLNNETFHSMNSELRELPVVELSTLPLILKTVSESGIADHMRLTDLIVKDQDFFRKLMDLFRICDDLENIDGLHMIFKIVRGISQ
;
A
#
# COMPACT_ATOMS: atom_id res chain seq x y z
N MET A 1 -3.31 4.14 38.84
CA MET A 1 -1.92 3.75 38.58
C MET A 1 -1.94 2.29 38.13
N LEU A 2 -1.99 2.05 36.82
CA LEU A 2 -1.91 0.71 36.25
C LEU A 2 -0.72 0.71 35.29
N VAL A 3 0.24 -0.12 35.66
CA VAL A 3 1.52 -0.37 34.99
C VAL A 3 1.21 -0.99 33.63
N ARG A 4 1.69 -0.36 32.54
CA ARG A 4 1.72 -0.99 31.23
C ARG A 4 2.86 -1.99 31.21
N ASP A 5 2.50 -3.26 31.07
CA ASP A 5 3.44 -4.37 31.02
C ASP A 5 4.26 -4.31 29.73
N LYS A 6 5.58 -4.28 29.89
CA LYS A 6 6.58 -4.45 28.82
C LYS A 6 6.78 -5.95 28.65
N SER A 7 6.29 -6.55 27.56
CA SER A 7 6.91 -7.76 26.99
C SER A 7 6.21 -8.22 25.71
N GLN A 8 6.67 -7.70 24.56
CA GLN A 8 6.87 -8.49 23.34
C GLN A 8 7.82 -7.72 22.41
N ALA A 9 9.06 -7.60 22.85
CA ALA A 9 10.18 -7.33 21.97
C ALA A 9 10.69 -8.70 21.49
N ASN A 10 10.28 -9.13 20.29
CA ASN A 10 10.91 -10.23 19.58
C ASN A 10 11.01 -9.87 18.09
N SER A 11 12.22 -9.51 17.69
CA SER A 11 12.81 -9.62 16.34
C SER A 11 12.04 -9.03 15.16
N SER A 12 11.75 -7.73 15.21
CA SER A 12 11.50 -6.94 13.99
C SER A 12 12.83 -6.34 13.54
N PHE A 13 13.23 -6.50 12.28
CA PHE A 13 14.05 -5.47 11.66
C PHE A 13 13.35 -4.14 11.96
N ASN A 14 14.06 -3.17 12.54
CA ASN A 14 13.49 -1.93 13.07
C ASN A 14 12.54 -1.30 12.02
N SER A 15 11.22 -1.49 12.16
CA SER A 15 10.23 -1.11 11.13
C SER A 15 10.13 0.40 10.97
N MET A 16 10.68 1.12 11.94
CA MET A 16 10.75 2.57 12.04
C MET A 16 12.09 3.05 11.45
N GLN A 17 12.05 3.59 10.24
CA GLN A 17 13.26 4.07 9.54
C GLN A 17 13.51 5.53 9.87
N ARG A 18 14.68 5.87 10.41
CA ARG A 18 14.98 7.26 10.79
C ARG A 18 15.20 8.14 9.56
N VAL A 19 14.49 9.27 9.51
CA VAL A 19 14.47 10.21 8.38
C VAL A 19 14.49 11.66 8.85
N LYS A 20 14.99 12.55 7.99
CA LYS A 20 14.69 13.99 8.05
C LYS A 20 13.62 14.33 7.01
N VAL A 21 12.66 15.15 7.41
CA VAL A 21 11.60 15.65 6.52
C VAL A 21 12.01 17.02 6.00
N TYR A 22 11.93 17.20 4.68
CA TYR A 22 12.23 18.47 4.04
C TYR A 22 11.05 18.97 3.21
N ARG A 23 10.86 20.29 3.19
CA ARG A 23 9.91 20.98 2.31
C ARG A 23 10.66 22.03 1.49
N LEU A 24 10.41 22.07 0.19
CA LEU A 24 10.94 23.12 -0.66
C LEU A 24 10.16 24.43 -0.41
N ASN A 25 10.86 25.54 -0.21
CA ASN A 25 10.23 26.85 -0.02
C ASN A 25 10.22 27.68 -1.31
N ASP A 26 9.57 28.84 -1.25
CA ASP A 26 9.42 29.77 -2.37
C ASP A 26 10.76 30.31 -2.92
N ASP A 27 11.82 30.28 -2.11
CA ASP A 27 13.19 30.67 -2.50
C ASP A 27 13.93 29.52 -3.24
N GLY A 28 13.29 28.37 -3.43
CA GLY A 28 13.88 27.17 -4.04
C GLY A 28 14.89 26.46 -3.13
N LYS A 29 14.79 26.64 -1.81
CA LYS A 29 15.64 25.97 -0.81
C LYS A 29 14.84 24.94 -0.02
N TRP A 30 15.54 23.92 0.48
CA TRP A 30 14.94 22.88 1.32
C TRP A 30 15.00 23.29 2.80
N ASP A 31 13.83 23.43 3.42
CA ASP A 31 13.69 23.70 4.85
C ASP A 31 13.55 22.38 5.62
N ASP A 32 14.40 22.18 6.63
CA ASP A 32 14.32 21.04 7.56
C ASP A 32 13.06 21.20 8.43
N GLN A 33 12.15 20.23 8.34
CA GLN A 33 10.89 20.21 9.08
C GLN A 33 10.99 19.40 10.38
N GLY A 34 12.08 18.66 10.60
CA GLY A 34 12.24 17.78 11.75
C GLY A 34 12.89 16.44 11.42
N THR A 35 13.24 15.72 12.47
CA THR A 35 13.83 14.38 12.38
C THR A 35 12.94 13.39 13.11
N GLY A 36 12.59 12.30 12.44
CA GLY A 36 11.63 11.35 12.96
C GLY A 36 11.82 9.96 12.38
N HIS A 37 10.83 9.11 12.63
CA HIS A 37 10.81 7.75 12.13
C HIS A 37 9.64 7.56 11.17
N VAL A 38 9.94 7.15 9.95
CA VAL A 38 8.93 6.84 8.93
C VAL A 38 8.44 5.40 9.06
N THR A 39 7.13 5.23 8.94
CA THR A 39 6.44 3.96 8.77
C THR A 39 5.45 4.04 7.62
N ILE A 40 5.10 2.89 7.04
CA ILE A 40 3.96 2.74 6.14
C ILE A 40 2.83 2.10 6.95
N ASP A 41 1.66 2.73 6.95
CA ASP A 41 0.46 2.16 7.57
C ASP A 41 -0.77 2.44 6.71
N TYR A 42 -1.83 1.69 6.92
CA TYR A 42 -3.09 1.84 6.21
C TYR A 42 -4.00 2.82 6.94
N LEU A 43 -4.47 3.84 6.23
CA LEU A 43 -5.41 4.83 6.76
C LEU A 43 -6.70 4.14 7.22
N GLU A 44 -7.04 4.24 8.52
CA GLU A 44 -8.14 3.52 9.18
C GLU A 44 -9.52 3.63 8.49
N ARG A 45 -9.72 4.66 7.66
CA ARG A 45 -11.00 4.94 6.98
C ARG A 45 -11.00 4.65 5.49
N THR A 46 -9.84 4.67 4.83
CA THR A 46 -9.76 4.52 3.37
C THR A 46 -9.10 3.20 2.95
N GLU A 47 -8.49 2.47 3.89
CA GLU A 47 -7.69 1.27 3.63
C GLU A 47 -6.62 1.49 2.53
N GLU A 48 -6.11 2.72 2.44
CA GLU A 48 -5.04 3.12 1.52
C GLU A 48 -3.74 3.28 2.31
N PRO A 49 -2.58 2.90 1.75
CA PRO A 49 -1.32 3.07 2.43
C PRO A 49 -0.91 4.54 2.47
N GLY A 50 -0.35 4.95 3.61
CA GLY A 50 0.20 6.27 3.86
C GLY A 50 1.58 6.18 4.52
N LEU A 51 2.40 7.20 4.27
CA LEU A 51 3.65 7.45 4.98
C LEU A 51 3.34 8.27 6.23
N TYR A 52 3.79 7.78 7.38
CA TYR A 52 3.67 8.44 8.67
C TYR A 52 5.08 8.72 9.18
N VAL A 53 5.39 9.98 9.49
CA VAL A 53 6.64 10.34 10.17
C VAL A 53 6.31 10.88 11.55
N ILE A 54 6.81 10.19 12.57
CA ILE A 54 6.66 10.58 13.97
C ILE A 54 7.96 11.19 14.47
N ASP A 55 7.88 12.37 15.08
CA ASP A 55 9.02 13.07 15.66
C ASP A 55 9.72 12.23 16.74
N GLU A 56 11.04 12.31 16.83
CA GLU A 56 11.80 11.51 17.80
C GLU A 56 11.87 12.10 19.22
N GLU A 57 11.55 13.37 19.39
CA GLU A 57 11.61 14.08 20.68
C GLU A 57 10.25 14.10 21.40
N ASP A 58 9.18 14.48 20.68
CA ASP A 58 7.85 14.69 21.28
C ASP A 58 6.78 13.69 20.83
N ASN A 59 7.11 12.77 19.91
CA ASN A 59 6.20 11.79 19.32
C ASN A 59 4.99 12.41 18.57
N GLU A 60 5.06 13.69 18.19
CA GLU A 60 4.04 14.32 17.35
C GLU A 60 4.20 13.90 15.88
N THR A 61 3.14 14.05 15.09
CA THR A 61 3.18 13.72 13.66
C THR A 61 3.85 14.85 12.87
N LEU A 62 5.01 14.59 12.29
CA LEU A 62 5.71 15.52 11.38
C LEU A 62 5.14 15.50 9.96
N LEU A 63 4.75 14.32 9.49
CA LEU A 63 4.22 14.13 8.15
C LEU A 63 3.19 13.02 8.12
N LEU A 64 2.08 13.30 7.45
CA LEU A 64 1.12 12.31 6.98
C LEU A 64 0.97 12.51 5.47
N HIS A 65 1.40 11.52 4.68
CA HIS A 65 1.29 11.57 3.23
C HIS A 65 0.63 10.31 2.70
N ARG A 66 -0.52 10.44 2.04
CA ARG A 66 -1.15 9.32 1.35
C ARG A 66 -0.31 8.93 0.14
N ILE A 67 -0.03 7.63 -0.04
CA ILE A 67 0.67 7.16 -1.24
C ILE A 67 -0.28 7.28 -2.45
N MET A 68 0.15 8.01 -3.47
CA MET A 68 -0.63 8.28 -4.69
C MET A 68 -0.28 7.27 -5.79
N PRO A 69 -1.25 6.89 -6.63
CA PRO A 69 -0.98 6.03 -7.80
C PRO A 69 -0.13 6.72 -8.87
N ASP A 70 -0.17 8.05 -8.91
CA ASP A 70 0.52 8.87 -9.91
C ASP A 70 2.04 8.73 -9.77
N ASP A 71 2.75 8.81 -10.89
CA ASP A 71 4.22 8.75 -10.94
C ASP A 71 4.87 10.08 -10.51
N ILE A 72 4.65 10.45 -9.24
CA ILE A 72 5.15 11.69 -8.63
C ILE A 72 6.42 11.49 -7.79
N TYR A 73 6.76 10.23 -7.47
CA TYR A 73 7.87 9.92 -6.57
C TYR A 73 9.18 9.75 -7.33
N ARG A 74 10.28 10.20 -6.72
CA ARG A 74 11.63 10.07 -7.27
C ARG A 74 12.60 9.63 -6.17
N LYS A 75 13.40 8.60 -6.44
CA LYS A 75 14.52 8.18 -5.58
C LYS A 75 15.81 8.86 -6.04
N GLN A 76 16.54 9.48 -5.11
CA GLN A 76 17.79 10.18 -5.36
C GLN A 76 18.87 9.70 -4.38
N GLN A 77 20.12 9.58 -4.86
CA GLN A 77 21.31 9.27 -4.04
C GLN A 77 21.17 8.03 -3.12
N ASP A 78 20.30 7.08 -3.47
CA ASP A 78 19.93 5.89 -2.71
C ASP A 78 19.33 6.10 -1.31
N THR A 79 19.28 7.35 -0.82
CA THR A 79 18.82 7.69 0.53
C THR A 79 17.76 8.79 0.55
N ILE A 80 17.30 9.29 -0.60
CA ILE A 80 16.29 10.34 -0.67
C ILE A 80 15.10 9.86 -1.49
N ILE A 81 13.89 10.07 -0.97
CA ILE A 81 12.64 9.93 -1.71
C ILE A 81 11.96 11.30 -1.72
N SER A 82 11.68 11.85 -2.88
CA SER A 82 11.01 13.14 -3.06
C SER A 82 9.74 13.03 -3.90
N TRP A 83 8.76 13.90 -3.66
CA TRP A 83 7.54 14.00 -4.46
C TRP A 83 6.93 15.40 -4.41
N SER A 84 6.15 15.72 -5.43
CA SER A 84 5.28 16.90 -5.43
C SER A 84 4.02 16.62 -4.63
N ASP A 85 3.77 17.41 -3.60
CA ASP A 85 2.55 17.36 -2.80
C ASP A 85 1.43 18.14 -3.52
N PRO A 86 0.35 17.48 -3.97
CA PRO A 86 -0.73 18.14 -4.69
C PRO A 86 -1.62 19.01 -3.79
N GLU A 87 -1.67 18.73 -2.48
CA GLU A 87 -2.50 19.51 -1.55
C GLU A 87 -1.86 20.88 -1.27
N TYR A 88 -0.54 20.89 -1.09
CA TYR A 88 0.21 22.11 -0.75
C TYR A 88 0.96 22.71 -1.95
N SER A 89 0.88 22.10 -3.13
CA SER A 89 1.57 22.53 -4.36
C SER A 89 3.07 22.79 -4.16
N THR A 90 3.73 21.92 -3.40
CA THR A 90 5.15 22.06 -3.03
C THR A 90 5.88 20.72 -3.08
N GLU A 91 7.20 20.75 -3.21
CA GLU A 91 8.03 19.55 -3.16
C GLU A 91 8.32 19.16 -1.70
N LEU A 92 8.21 17.86 -1.42
CA LEU A 92 8.58 17.23 -0.16
C LEU A 92 9.68 16.21 -0.40
N ALA A 93 10.52 15.99 0.61
CA ALA A 93 11.52 14.93 0.59
C ALA A 93 11.72 14.28 1.95
N LEU A 94 11.92 12.96 1.94
CA LEU A 94 12.44 12.19 3.05
C LEU A 94 13.90 11.86 2.77
N SER A 95 14.78 12.30 3.66
CA SER A 95 16.19 11.91 3.65
C SER A 95 16.43 10.85 4.72
N PHE A 96 16.71 9.64 4.30
CA PHE A 96 16.92 8.48 5.14
C PHE A 96 18.33 8.45 5.71
N GLN A 97 18.44 8.02 6.96
CA GLN A 97 19.73 7.73 7.57
C GLN A 97 20.40 6.51 6.95
N GLU A 98 19.62 5.51 6.53
CA GLU A 98 20.13 4.26 5.96
C GLU A 98 19.53 3.97 4.56
N THR A 99 20.37 3.51 3.64
CA THR A 99 19.97 3.10 2.29
C THR A 99 18.99 1.93 2.27
N THR A 100 19.12 1.02 3.24
CA THR A 100 18.21 -0.12 3.44
C THR A 100 16.79 0.37 3.74
N GLY A 101 16.63 1.31 4.66
CA GLY A 101 15.35 1.94 4.98
C GLY A 101 14.72 2.68 3.81
N CYS A 102 15.53 3.46 3.08
CA CYS A 102 15.09 4.13 1.85
C CYS A 102 14.58 3.13 0.81
N SER A 103 15.33 2.05 0.57
CA SER A 103 14.96 1.05 -0.42
C SER A 103 13.68 0.31 -0.03
N TYR A 104 13.51 -0.02 1.24
CA TYR A 104 12.28 -0.61 1.76
C TYR A 104 11.05 0.26 1.47
N ILE A 105 11.06 1.54 1.85
CA ILE A 105 9.94 2.45 1.61
C ILE A 105 9.70 2.67 0.11
N TRP A 106 10.77 2.83 -0.66
CA TRP A 106 10.69 2.99 -2.12
C TRP A 106 10.03 1.80 -2.80
N ASP A 107 10.45 0.58 -2.46
CA ASP A 107 9.93 -0.64 -3.06
C ASP A 107 8.43 -0.81 -2.76
N HIS A 108 7.98 -0.45 -1.57
CA HIS A 108 6.55 -0.42 -1.22
C HIS A 108 5.76 0.61 -2.02
N ILE A 109 6.27 1.84 -2.19
CA ILE A 109 5.63 2.86 -3.04
C ILE A 109 5.50 2.34 -4.48
N CYS A 110 6.60 1.80 -5.04
CA CYS A 110 6.59 1.23 -6.38
C CYS A 110 5.68 0.00 -6.51
N ASN A 111 5.57 -0.82 -5.46
CA ASN A 111 4.65 -1.95 -5.45
C ASN A 111 3.20 -1.48 -5.52
N PHE A 112 2.83 -0.51 -4.68
CA PHE A 112 1.51 0.09 -4.67
C PHE A 112 1.12 0.73 -6.01
N GLN A 113 2.03 1.52 -6.61
CA GLN A 113 1.81 2.12 -7.92
C GLN A 113 1.63 1.06 -9.02
N ARG A 114 2.44 -0.01 -9.02
CA ARG A 114 2.31 -1.11 -9.97
C ARG A 114 0.97 -1.83 -9.82
N THR A 115 0.60 -2.20 -8.60
CA THR A 115 -0.69 -2.85 -8.28
C THR A 115 -1.88 -2.07 -8.85
N LEU A 116 -1.88 -0.73 -8.71
CA LEU A 116 -2.94 0.11 -9.24
C LEU A 116 -2.86 0.29 -10.76
N GLN A 117 -1.66 0.49 -11.33
CA GLN A 117 -1.51 0.58 -12.79
C GLN A 117 -1.97 -0.69 -13.51
N PHE A 118 -1.64 -1.89 -13.00
CA PHE A 118 -2.18 -3.15 -13.52
C PHE A 118 -3.71 -3.20 -13.43
N SER A 119 -4.29 -2.67 -12.35
CA SER A 119 -5.74 -2.56 -12.17
C SER A 119 -6.41 -1.53 -13.11
N THR A 120 -5.65 -0.56 -13.61
CA THR A 120 -6.15 0.54 -14.47
C THR A 120 -5.97 0.22 -15.96
N LEU A 121 -4.83 -0.35 -16.38
CA LEU A 121 -4.63 -0.83 -17.75
C LEU A 121 -5.62 -1.92 -18.13
N ASN A 122 -5.93 -2.82 -17.18
CA ASN A 122 -7.00 -3.79 -17.37
C ASN A 122 -8.36 -3.08 -17.52
N ASN A 123 -8.60 -1.97 -16.81
CA ASN A 123 -9.86 -1.23 -16.94
C ASN A 123 -10.09 -0.68 -18.35
N GLU A 124 -9.06 -0.19 -19.03
CA GLU A 124 -9.18 0.33 -20.41
C GLU A 124 -9.45 -0.79 -21.43
N THR A 125 -8.89 -1.99 -21.24
CA THR A 125 -9.24 -3.17 -22.05
C THR A 125 -10.61 -3.75 -21.69
N PHE A 126 -11.07 -3.61 -20.44
CA PHE A 126 -12.36 -4.16 -19.98
C PHE A 126 -13.54 -3.21 -20.13
N HIS A 127 -13.34 -1.89 -20.23
CA HIS A 127 -14.44 -0.95 -20.54
C HIS A 127 -14.95 -1.07 -21.98
N SER A 128 -14.15 -1.62 -22.89
CA SER A 128 -14.64 -2.00 -24.22
C SER A 128 -15.40 -3.34 -24.24
N MET A 129 -15.48 -4.06 -23.10
CA MET A 129 -16.12 -5.38 -22.99
C MET A 129 -17.20 -5.41 -21.91
N ASN A 130 -17.83 -4.27 -21.60
CA ASN A 130 -18.93 -4.19 -20.64
C ASN A 130 -20.26 -4.75 -21.22
N SER A 131 -20.19 -6.01 -21.67
CA SER A 131 -21.29 -6.94 -21.74
C SER A 131 -20.67 -8.33 -21.60
N GLU A 132 -21.00 -9.01 -20.50
CA GLU A 132 -20.61 -10.39 -20.15
C GLU A 132 -19.37 -10.51 -19.23
N LEU A 133 -19.60 -10.43 -17.91
CA LEU A 133 -18.83 -11.14 -16.87
C LEU A 133 -18.72 -12.61 -17.29
N ARG A 134 -17.66 -12.99 -18.03
CA ARG A 134 -17.49 -14.34 -18.54
C ARG A 134 -16.60 -15.23 -17.68
N GLU A 135 -15.68 -14.71 -16.87
CA GLU A 135 -14.84 -15.54 -16.00
C GLU A 135 -14.12 -14.70 -14.93
N LEU A 136 -13.81 -15.32 -13.78
CA LEU A 136 -12.93 -14.74 -12.77
C LEU A 136 -11.48 -14.74 -13.28
N PRO A 137 -10.67 -13.73 -12.92
CA PRO A 137 -9.22 -13.80 -13.13
C PRO A 137 -8.63 -15.04 -12.47
N VAL A 138 -7.59 -15.62 -13.08
CA VAL A 138 -6.82 -16.72 -12.47
C VAL A 138 -6.26 -16.24 -11.13
N VAL A 139 -6.29 -17.07 -10.09
CA VAL A 139 -5.79 -16.71 -8.75
C VAL A 139 -4.26 -16.82 -8.71
N GLU A 140 -3.57 -15.69 -8.91
CA GLU A 140 -2.11 -15.55 -8.90
C GLU A 140 -1.70 -14.23 -8.22
N LEU A 141 -0.44 -14.10 -7.75
CA LEU A 141 0.05 -12.85 -7.14
C LEU A 141 -0.11 -11.63 -8.05
N SER A 142 0.10 -11.82 -9.35
CA SER A 142 -0.02 -10.79 -10.39
C SER A 142 -1.46 -10.32 -10.61
N THR A 143 -2.45 -11.14 -10.27
CA THR A 143 -3.88 -10.92 -10.55
C THR A 143 -4.71 -10.64 -9.30
N LEU A 144 -4.16 -10.83 -8.09
CA LEU A 144 -4.77 -10.41 -6.83
C LEU A 144 -5.37 -9.00 -6.87
N PRO A 145 -4.71 -7.98 -7.46
CA PRO A 145 -5.28 -6.64 -7.54
C PRO A 145 -6.58 -6.59 -8.37
N LEU A 146 -6.64 -7.37 -9.45
CA LEU A 146 -7.82 -7.44 -10.32
C LEU A 146 -8.98 -8.17 -9.64
N ILE A 147 -8.69 -9.24 -8.91
CA ILE A 147 -9.69 -9.98 -8.14
C ILE A 147 -10.28 -9.07 -7.07
N LEU A 148 -9.42 -8.35 -6.32
CA LEU A 148 -9.85 -7.40 -5.30
C LEU A 148 -10.77 -6.32 -5.87
N LYS A 149 -10.38 -5.71 -7.00
CA LYS A 149 -11.21 -4.70 -7.66
C LYS A 149 -12.58 -5.26 -8.09
N THR A 150 -12.59 -6.44 -8.70
CA THR A 150 -13.83 -7.11 -9.14
C THR A 150 -14.79 -7.34 -7.98
N VAL A 151 -14.25 -7.73 -6.82
CA VAL A 151 -15.04 -7.93 -5.60
C VAL A 151 -15.52 -6.58 -5.03
N SER A 152 -14.64 -5.58 -4.92
CA SER A 152 -14.92 -4.30 -4.26
C SER A 152 -15.79 -3.32 -5.05
N GLU A 153 -15.72 -3.34 -6.39
CA GLU A 153 -16.47 -2.41 -7.27
C GLU A 153 -17.80 -3.01 -7.78
N SER A 154 -18.11 -4.26 -7.43
CA SER A 154 -19.34 -4.92 -7.88
C SER A 154 -20.59 -4.32 -7.23
N GLY A 155 -21.57 -3.91 -8.04
CA GLY A 155 -22.91 -3.58 -7.55
C GLY A 155 -23.62 -4.84 -7.04
N ILE A 156 -24.70 -4.68 -6.26
CA ILE A 156 -25.41 -5.80 -5.59
C ILE A 156 -25.77 -6.95 -6.56
N ALA A 157 -26.18 -6.65 -7.78
CA ALA A 157 -26.54 -7.65 -8.79
C ALA A 157 -25.32 -8.39 -9.37
N ASP A 158 -24.18 -7.72 -9.49
CA ASP A 158 -22.93 -8.31 -10.00
C ASP A 158 -22.22 -9.11 -8.92
N HIS A 159 -22.34 -8.70 -7.65
CA HIS A 159 -21.83 -9.44 -6.50
C HIS A 159 -22.44 -10.84 -6.43
N MET A 160 -23.77 -10.96 -6.58
CA MET A 160 -24.46 -12.27 -6.55
C MET A 160 -23.98 -13.23 -7.66
N ARG A 161 -23.62 -12.69 -8.84
CA ARG A 161 -23.04 -13.47 -9.95
C ARG A 161 -21.59 -13.82 -9.70
N LEU A 162 -20.83 -12.91 -9.08
CA LEU A 162 -19.44 -13.12 -8.69
C LEU A 162 -19.33 -14.24 -7.65
N THR A 163 -20.18 -14.23 -6.61
CA THR A 163 -20.21 -15.31 -5.62
C THR A 163 -20.55 -16.64 -6.27
N ASP A 164 -21.47 -16.69 -7.23
CA ASP A 164 -21.80 -17.92 -7.98
C ASP A 164 -20.61 -18.44 -8.81
N LEU A 165 -19.83 -17.55 -9.44
CA LEU A 165 -18.59 -17.92 -10.14
C LEU A 165 -17.52 -18.46 -9.18
N ILE A 166 -17.35 -17.81 -8.02
CA ILE A 166 -16.37 -18.24 -7.00
C ILE A 166 -16.77 -19.59 -6.41
N VAL A 167 -18.06 -19.80 -6.15
CA VAL A 167 -18.58 -21.08 -5.66
C VAL A 167 -18.42 -22.19 -6.70
N LYS A 168 -18.50 -21.87 -8.01
CA LYS A 168 -18.24 -22.85 -9.07
C LYS A 168 -16.76 -23.21 -9.20
N ASP A 169 -15.84 -22.27 -8.95
CA ASP A 169 -14.41 -22.55 -8.90
C ASP A 169 -14.01 -23.11 -7.51
N GLN A 170 -14.12 -24.43 -7.39
CA GLN A 170 -13.78 -25.17 -6.16
C GLN A 170 -12.31 -25.00 -5.72
N ASP A 171 -11.42 -24.60 -6.63
CA ASP A 171 -10.00 -24.40 -6.33
C ASP A 171 -9.68 -22.94 -5.98
N PHE A 172 -10.62 -22.00 -6.14
CA PHE A 172 -10.39 -20.57 -5.91
C PHE A 172 -9.78 -20.30 -4.53
N PHE A 173 -10.47 -20.75 -3.48
CA PHE A 173 -10.01 -20.54 -2.10
C PHE A 173 -8.73 -21.31 -1.78
N ARG A 174 -8.53 -22.48 -2.41
CA ARG A 174 -7.29 -23.25 -2.23
C ARG A 174 -6.10 -22.48 -2.79
N LYS A 175 -6.20 -22.00 -4.02
CA LYS A 175 -5.16 -21.16 -4.66
C LYS A 175 -4.95 -19.87 -3.87
N LEU A 176 -6.02 -19.24 -3.36
CA LEU A 176 -5.91 -18.04 -2.55
C LEU A 176 -5.19 -18.30 -1.23
N MET A 177 -5.42 -19.46 -0.60
CA MET A 177 -4.70 -19.91 0.59
C MET A 177 -3.24 -20.27 0.30
N ASP A 178 -2.95 -20.85 -0.85
CA ASP A 178 -1.58 -21.12 -1.28
C ASP A 178 -0.83 -19.79 -1.49
N LEU A 179 -1.47 -18.79 -2.10
CA LEU A 179 -0.93 -17.43 -2.20
C LEU A 179 -0.75 -16.76 -0.84
N PHE A 180 -1.68 -16.96 0.10
CA PHE A 180 -1.54 -16.44 1.46
C PHE A 180 -0.26 -16.97 2.11
N ARG A 181 -0.01 -18.28 2.00
CA ARG A 181 1.21 -18.91 2.53
C ARG A 181 2.46 -18.38 1.84
N ILE A 182 2.43 -18.22 0.52
CA ILE A 182 3.55 -17.63 -0.23
C ILE A 182 3.80 -16.19 0.24
N CYS A 183 2.75 -15.39 0.42
CA CYS A 183 2.89 -14.03 0.92
C CYS A 183 3.41 -13.99 2.35
N ASP A 184 2.97 -14.91 3.22
CA ASP A 184 3.42 -15.04 4.61
C ASP A 184 4.91 -15.44 4.67
N ASP A 185 5.30 -16.47 3.90
CA ASP A 185 6.69 -16.94 3.79
C ASP A 185 7.64 -15.86 3.21
N LEU A 186 7.11 -14.97 2.34
CA LEU A 186 7.85 -13.86 1.74
C LEU A 186 7.73 -12.55 2.52
N GLU A 187 7.03 -12.52 3.66
CA GLU A 187 6.69 -11.31 4.41
C GLU A 187 6.04 -10.20 3.54
N ASN A 188 5.32 -10.60 2.48
CA ASN A 188 4.62 -9.72 1.55
C ASN A 188 3.29 -9.23 2.16
N ILE A 189 3.39 -8.21 3.02
CA ILE A 189 2.24 -7.60 3.72
C ILE A 189 1.19 -7.07 2.75
N ASP A 190 1.60 -6.47 1.62
CA ASP A 190 0.68 -5.95 0.62
C ASP A 190 -0.17 -7.07 0.00
N GLY A 191 0.45 -8.22 -0.32
CA GLY A 191 -0.24 -9.40 -0.79
C GLY A 191 -1.21 -9.97 0.24
N LEU A 192 -0.80 -10.05 1.52
CA LEU A 192 -1.67 -10.50 2.62
C LEU A 192 -2.89 -9.58 2.79
N HIS A 193 -2.69 -8.27 2.70
CA HIS A 193 -3.77 -7.28 2.78
C HIS A 193 -4.75 -7.40 1.62
N MET A 194 -4.27 -7.60 0.39
CA MET A 194 -5.14 -7.83 -0.77
C MET A 194 -6.00 -9.09 -0.59
N ILE A 195 -5.39 -10.19 -0.13
CA ILE A 195 -6.09 -11.44 0.13
C ILE A 195 -7.17 -11.25 1.21
N PHE A 196 -6.86 -10.56 2.30
CA PHE A 196 -7.82 -10.25 3.35
C PHE A 196 -9.03 -9.48 2.81
N LYS A 197 -8.79 -8.43 2.01
CA LYS A 197 -9.86 -7.62 1.42
C LYS A 197 -10.72 -8.42 0.44
N ILE A 198 -10.13 -9.31 -0.36
CA ILE A 198 -10.86 -10.22 -1.26
C ILE A 198 -11.81 -11.11 -0.44
N VAL A 199 -11.30 -11.80 0.58
CA VAL A 199 -12.11 -12.69 1.43
C VAL A 199 -13.25 -11.93 2.11
N ARG A 200 -12.96 -10.73 2.63
CA ARG A 200 -13.96 -9.87 3.27
C ARG A 200 -15.05 -9.46 2.28
N GLY A 201 -14.68 -9.02 1.08
CA GLY A 201 -15.64 -8.57 0.09
C GLY A 201 -16.53 -9.68 -0.46
N ILE A 202 -16.04 -10.93 -0.51
CA ILE A 202 -16.86 -12.11 -0.87
C ILE A 202 -17.89 -12.45 0.23
N SER A 203 -17.57 -12.15 1.48
CA SER A 203 -18.38 -12.53 2.66
C SER A 203 -19.49 -11.54 3.01
N GLN A 204 -19.60 -10.43 2.27
CA GLN A 204 -20.59 -9.37 2.45
C GLN A 204 -21.86 -9.63 1.63
#